data_AF-A0AA95G695-F1
#
_entry.id   AF-A0AA95G695-F1
#
_cell.length_a   1.000
_cell.length_b   1.000
_cell.length_c   1.000
_cell.angle_alpha   90.00
_cell.angle_beta   90.00
_cell.angle_gamma   90.00
#
_symmetry.space_group_name_H-M   'P 1'
#
loop_
_entity.id
_entity.type
_entity.pdbx_description
1 polymer ?
#
loop_
_entity_poly.entity_id
_entity_poly.type
_entity_poly.pdbx_seq_one_letter_code
_entity_poly.pdbx_strand_id
1 'polypeptide(L)'
;MRLNVIKKIILLLSFVFTNQIIAQCKEFEEKNFDFLLNSESKIELIFFSSWCSDCKDDLLKLSKEQKILKNKIVIINTFDRIENANKALKALNVDFDCYFDKNRVLTKKYNIKTVPSHIYINN
;
A
#
# COMPACT_ATOMS: atom_id res chain seq x y z
N MET A 1 -12.35 25.39 -45.46
CA MET A 1 -11.14 25.45 -44.59
C MET A 1 -11.51 25.75 -43.13
N ARG A 2 -12.36 24.93 -42.48
CA ARG A 2 -12.73 25.08 -41.04
C ARG A 2 -13.06 23.76 -40.32
N LEU A 3 -12.83 22.59 -40.92
CA LEU A 3 -13.07 21.28 -40.27
C LEU A 3 -11.81 20.60 -39.70
N ASN A 4 -10.60 20.95 -40.18
CA ASN A 4 -9.35 20.29 -39.77
C ASN A 4 -8.77 20.83 -38.45
N VAL A 5 -9.22 22.00 -37.98
CA VAL A 5 -8.75 22.59 -36.71
C VAL A 5 -9.44 21.93 -35.52
N ILE A 6 -10.72 21.57 -35.66
CA ILE A 6 -11.51 20.95 -34.59
C ILE A 6 -11.03 19.52 -34.31
N LYS A 7 -10.68 18.74 -35.35
CA LYS A 7 -10.07 17.40 -35.18
C LYS A 7 -8.71 17.44 -34.48
N LYS A 8 -7.90 18.50 -34.67
CA LYS A 8 -6.62 18.67 -33.97
C LYS A 8 -6.78 19.06 -32.50
N ILE A 9 -7.81 19.84 -32.17
CA ILE A 9 -8.10 20.24 -30.77
C ILE A 9 -8.61 19.04 -29.95
N ILE A 10 -9.42 18.16 -30.56
CA ILE A 10 -9.92 16.94 -29.89
C ILE A 10 -8.78 15.95 -29.60
N LEU A 11 -7.74 15.89 -30.45
CA LEU A 11 -6.56 15.03 -30.24
C LEU A 11 -5.61 15.54 -29.14
N LEU A 12 -5.71 16.82 -28.74
CA LEU A 12 -4.89 17.42 -27.68
C LEU A 12 -5.51 17.28 -26.28
N LEU A 13 -6.82 17.02 -26.20
CA LEU A 13 -7.55 16.85 -24.93
C LEU A 13 -7.47 15.43 -24.35
N SER A 14 -7.00 14.44 -25.11
CA SER A 14 -6.85 13.05 -24.64
C SER A 14 -5.53 12.76 -23.91
N PHE A 15 -4.67 13.76 -23.68
CA PHE A 15 -3.32 13.55 -23.14
C PHE A 15 -3.14 13.91 -21.65
N VAL A 16 -4.20 14.15 -20.87
CA VAL A 16 -4.04 14.47 -19.44
C VAL A 16 -5.10 13.78 -18.57
N PHE A 17 -5.14 12.46 -18.63
CA PHE A 17 -5.58 11.65 -17.49
C PHE A 17 -4.55 10.54 -17.29
N THR A 18 -3.34 10.93 -16.90
CA THR A 18 -2.47 9.99 -16.21
C THR A 18 -3.20 9.65 -14.91
N ASN A 19 -3.90 8.51 -14.90
CA ASN A 19 -4.45 7.94 -13.68
C ASN A 19 -3.28 7.79 -12.71
N GLN A 20 -3.14 8.70 -11.75
CA GLN A 20 -2.22 8.52 -10.64
C GLN A 20 -2.73 7.31 -9.89
N ILE A 21 -2.03 6.18 -10.01
CA ILE A 21 -2.23 5.03 -9.14
C ILE A 21 -1.78 5.52 -7.76
N ILE A 22 -2.73 5.91 -6.94
CA ILE A 22 -2.48 6.36 -5.58
C ILE A 22 -2.37 5.09 -4.73
N ALA A 23 -1.29 4.95 -3.96
CA ALA A 23 -1.17 3.89 -2.96
C ALA A 23 -2.37 3.95 -2.00
N GLN A 24 -3.17 2.89 -2.01
CA GLN A 24 -4.37 2.77 -1.19
C GLN A 24 -4.43 1.38 -0.56
N CYS A 25 -4.79 1.35 0.70
CA CYS A 25 -5.13 0.14 1.40
C CYS A 25 -6.48 -0.38 0.89
N LYS A 26 -6.56 -1.68 0.64
CA LYS A 26 -7.82 -2.41 0.40
C LYS A 26 -8.32 -3.04 1.69
N GLU A 27 -9.62 -3.25 1.87
CA GLU A 27 -10.11 -3.96 3.05
C GLU A 27 -9.52 -5.37 3.12
N PHE A 28 -9.22 -5.83 4.33
CA PHE A 28 -8.74 -7.19 4.56
C PHE A 28 -9.82 -8.23 4.23
N GLU A 29 -9.48 -9.16 3.33
CA GLU A 29 -10.27 -10.34 3.00
C GLU A 29 -9.39 -11.59 3.13
N GLU A 30 -9.81 -12.54 3.95
CA GLU A 30 -9.03 -13.73 4.32
C GLU A 30 -8.57 -14.53 3.10
N LYS A 31 -9.48 -14.83 2.16
CA LYS A 31 -9.14 -15.59 0.94
C LYS A 31 -8.05 -14.93 0.10
N ASN A 32 -8.09 -13.60 -0.06
CA ASN A 32 -7.11 -12.87 -0.86
C ASN A 32 -5.76 -12.81 -0.15
N PHE A 33 -5.79 -12.70 1.17
CA PHE A 33 -4.59 -12.68 1.99
C PHE A 33 -3.90 -14.04 2.03
N ASP A 34 -4.66 -15.12 2.21
CA ASP A 34 -4.13 -16.49 2.20
C ASP A 34 -3.56 -16.86 0.82
N PHE A 35 -4.20 -16.41 -0.26
CA PHE A 35 -3.63 -16.55 -1.60
C PHE A 35 -2.27 -15.85 -1.71
N LEU A 36 -2.17 -14.60 -1.24
CA LEU A 36 -0.91 -13.85 -1.22
C LEU A 36 0.16 -14.57 -0.37
N LEU A 37 -0.22 -15.10 0.79
CA LEU A 37 0.70 -15.85 1.64
C LEU A 37 1.25 -17.07 0.89
N ASN A 38 0.39 -17.83 0.22
CA ASN A 38 0.79 -19.05 -0.49
C ASN A 38 1.55 -18.79 -1.81
N SER A 39 1.43 -17.60 -2.40
CA SER A 39 2.08 -17.28 -3.68
C SER A 39 3.53 -16.79 -3.55
N GLU A 40 3.95 -16.39 -2.35
CA GLU A 40 5.26 -15.78 -2.11
C GLU A 40 6.08 -16.61 -1.12
N SER A 41 7.37 -16.81 -1.41
CA SER A 41 8.26 -17.63 -0.55
C SER A 41 8.71 -16.91 0.72
N LYS A 42 8.82 -15.58 0.67
CA LYS A 42 9.28 -14.73 1.77
C LYS A 42 8.46 -13.46 1.82
N ILE A 43 7.73 -13.28 2.92
CA ILE A 43 6.86 -12.13 3.14
C ILE A 43 7.26 -11.44 4.43
N GLU A 44 7.30 -10.12 4.39
CA GLU A 44 7.37 -9.28 5.59
C GLU A 44 6.07 -8.49 5.71
N LEU A 45 5.30 -8.81 6.76
CA LEU A 45 4.12 -8.07 7.14
C LEU A 45 4.52 -6.93 8.08
N ILE A 46 4.10 -5.71 7.75
CA ILE A 46 4.42 -4.51 8.52
C ILE A 46 3.14 -3.89 9.04
N PHE A 47 2.90 -4.00 10.34
CA PHE A 47 1.74 -3.39 10.98
C PHE A 47 2.03 -1.92 11.25
N PHE A 48 1.14 -1.03 10.78
CA PHE A 48 1.33 0.42 10.88
C PHE A 48 0.04 1.19 11.16
N SER A 49 0.20 2.44 11.61
CA SER A 49 -0.85 3.45 11.72
C SER A 49 -0.36 4.80 11.20
N SER A 50 -1.24 5.63 10.62
CA SER A 50 -0.87 6.91 9.99
C SER A 50 -0.34 7.95 10.97
N TRP A 51 -0.69 7.84 12.26
CA TRP A 51 -0.30 8.77 13.31
C TRP A 51 1.06 8.42 13.94
N CYS A 52 1.60 7.24 13.63
CA CYS A 52 2.87 6.75 14.15
C CYS A 52 4.04 7.33 13.35
N SER A 53 4.93 8.10 14.00
CA SER A 53 6.10 8.70 13.33
C SER A 53 7.10 7.63 12.91
N ASP A 54 7.44 6.72 13.83
CA ASP A 54 8.40 5.64 13.58
C ASP A 54 7.98 4.75 12.40
N CYS A 55 6.66 4.53 12.23
CA CYS A 55 6.11 3.79 11.11
C CYS A 55 6.39 4.49 9.76
N LYS A 56 6.32 5.82 9.72
CA LYS A 56 6.59 6.59 8.50
C LYS A 56 8.05 6.51 8.11
N ASP A 57 8.93 6.64 9.10
CA ASP A 57 10.38 6.57 8.90
C ASP A 57 10.80 5.17 8.43
N ASP A 58 10.22 4.14 9.03
CA ASP A 58 10.44 2.75 8.64
C ASP A 58 9.98 2.46 7.20
N LEU A 59 8.74 2.83 6.84
CA LEU A 59 8.23 2.66 5.48
C LEU A 59 9.04 3.44 4.44
N LEU A 60 9.49 4.65 4.78
CA LEU A 60 10.31 5.46 3.87
C LEU A 60 11.67 4.81 3.64
N LYS A 61 12.32 4.29 4.69
CA LYS A 61 13.58 3.55 4.60
C LYS A 61 13.40 2.32 3.71
N LEU A 62 12.38 1.51 3.97
CA LEU A 62 12.09 0.32 3.17
C LEU A 62 11.83 0.62 1.70
N SER A 63 11.15 1.73 1.38
CA SER A 63 10.90 2.08 -0.02
C SER A 63 12.19 2.36 -0.80
N LYS A 64 13.23 2.88 -0.12
CA LYS A 64 14.55 3.12 -0.71
C LYS A 64 15.32 1.82 -0.91
N GLU A 65 15.09 0.84 -0.03
CA GLU A 65 15.78 -0.45 -0.01
C GLU A 65 15.04 -1.53 -0.82
N GLN A 66 13.77 -1.31 -1.20
CA GLN A 66 12.88 -2.29 -1.82
C GLN A 66 13.47 -3.00 -3.04
N LYS A 67 14.29 -2.30 -3.85
CA LYS A 67 14.95 -2.90 -5.03
C LYS A 67 15.99 -3.98 -4.68
N ILE A 68 16.48 -3.98 -3.45
CA ILE A 68 17.51 -4.90 -2.94
C ILE A 68 16.87 -6.03 -2.13
N LEU A 69 15.72 -5.74 -1.52
CA LEU A 69 14.94 -6.69 -0.74
C LEU A 69 14.36 -7.79 -1.64
N LYS A 70 14.56 -9.04 -1.24
CA LYS A 70 14.07 -10.23 -1.97
C LYS A 70 12.71 -10.72 -1.46
N ASN A 71 12.21 -10.13 -0.38
CA ASN A 71 10.95 -10.45 0.24
C ASN A 71 9.84 -9.53 -0.29
N LYS A 72 8.63 -10.09 -0.39
CA LYS A 72 7.42 -9.31 -0.61
C LYS A 72 7.09 -8.52 0.66
N ILE A 73 7.04 -7.20 0.56
CA ILE A 73 6.58 -6.34 1.65
C ILE A 73 5.06 -6.14 1.52
N VAL A 74 4.35 -6.36 2.62
CA VAL A 74 2.92 -6.10 2.74
C VAL A 74 2.65 -5.30 4.00
N ILE A 75 2.01 -4.14 3.85
CA ILE A 75 1.65 -3.29 4.97
C ILE A 75 0.25 -3.62 5.45
N ILE A 76 0.07 -3.71 6.77
CA ILE A 76 -1.22 -3.92 7.43
C ILE A 76 -1.57 -2.66 8.21
N ASN A 77 -2.54 -1.88 7.74
CA ASN A 77 -3.07 -0.76 8.51
C ASN A 77 -3.94 -1.29 9.66
N THR A 78 -3.57 -0.93 10.89
CA THR A 78 -4.31 -1.25 12.11
C THR A 78 -4.30 -0.05 13.06
N PHE A 79 -5.11 -0.10 14.13
CA PHE A 79 -5.24 0.98 15.13
C PHE A 79 -5.51 2.38 14.53
N ASP A 80 -6.16 2.43 13.38
CA ASP A 80 -6.29 3.63 12.58
C ASP A 80 -7.51 3.53 11.65
N ARG A 81 -7.72 4.57 10.84
CA ARG A 81 -8.73 4.63 9.78
C ARG A 81 -8.07 4.52 8.42
N ILE A 82 -8.73 3.78 7.52
CA ILE A 82 -8.27 3.60 6.14
C ILE A 82 -8.03 4.93 5.39
N GLU A 83 -8.84 5.96 5.65
CA GLU A 83 -8.67 7.26 5.00
C GLU A 83 -7.37 7.95 5.42
N ASN A 84 -6.96 7.80 6.68
CA ASN A 84 -5.73 8.39 7.20
C ASN A 84 -4.51 7.60 6.71
N ALA A 85 -4.62 6.27 6.68
CA ALA A 85 -3.63 5.38 6.10
C ALA A 85 -3.31 5.77 4.65
N ASN A 86 -4.35 5.90 3.82
CA ASN A 86 -4.21 6.27 2.41
C ASN A 86 -3.59 7.66 2.23
N LYS A 87 -3.97 8.64 3.06
CA LYS A 87 -3.34 9.97 3.07
C LYS A 87 -1.86 9.90 3.43
N ALA A 88 -1.50 9.12 4.44
CA ALA A 88 -0.12 8.96 4.88
C ALA A 88 0.74 8.27 3.81
N LEU A 89 0.28 7.15 3.25
CA LEU A 89 1.00 6.43 2.18
C LEU A 89 1.21 7.32 0.95
N LYS A 90 0.17 8.07 0.55
CA LYS A 90 0.28 9.05 -0.54
C LYS A 90 1.30 10.15 -0.24
N ALA A 91 1.31 10.68 0.99
CA ALA A 91 2.26 11.72 1.38
C ALA A 91 3.70 11.21 1.45
N LEU A 92 3.91 9.94 1.81
CA LEU A 92 5.22 9.30 1.82
C LEU A 92 5.71 8.90 0.42
N ASN A 93 4.81 8.86 -0.57
CA ASN A 93 5.09 8.39 -1.93
C ASN A 93 5.69 6.96 -1.94
N VAL A 94 5.11 6.07 -1.14
CA VAL A 94 5.50 4.65 -1.06
C VAL A 94 4.49 3.78 -1.79
N ASP A 95 4.98 2.72 -2.43
CA ASP A 95 4.17 1.78 -3.21
C ASP A 95 4.38 0.36 -2.68
N PHE A 96 3.51 -0.01 -1.74
CA PHE A 96 3.47 -1.32 -1.12
C PHE A 96 2.04 -1.83 -1.11
N ASP A 97 1.85 -3.15 -1.21
CA ASP A 97 0.53 -3.75 -1.01
C ASP A 97 0.06 -3.42 0.41
N CYS A 98 -1.08 -2.76 0.54
CA CYS A 98 -1.65 -2.41 1.84
C CYS A 98 -3.01 -3.07 2.06
N TYR A 99 -3.20 -3.66 3.23
CA TYR A 99 -4.49 -4.18 3.71
C TYR A 99 -4.95 -3.40 4.94
N PHE A 100 -6.23 -3.03 4.98
CA PHE A 100 -6.87 -2.42 6.14
C PHE A 100 -7.49 -3.50 7.03
N ASP A 101 -6.89 -3.71 8.20
CA ASP A 101 -7.32 -4.69 9.19
C ASP A 101 -8.41 -4.11 10.11
N LYS A 102 -9.53 -3.72 9.50
CA LYS A 102 -10.67 -3.04 10.15
C LYS A 102 -11.11 -3.70 11.47
N ASN A 103 -11.22 -5.02 11.44
CA ASN A 103 -11.71 -5.83 12.55
C ASN A 103 -10.59 -6.40 13.44
N ARG A 104 -9.34 -5.98 13.19
CA ARG A 104 -8.13 -6.43 13.92
C ARG A 104 -7.94 -7.95 13.88
N VAL A 105 -8.34 -8.60 12.78
CA VAL A 105 -8.22 -10.05 12.61
C VAL A 105 -6.74 -10.43 12.55
N LEU A 106 -5.97 -9.78 11.68
CA LEU A 106 -4.53 -10.02 11.55
C LEU A 106 -3.76 -9.56 12.79
N THR A 107 -4.13 -8.39 13.33
CA THR A 107 -3.56 -7.82 14.55
C THR A 107 -3.67 -8.81 15.72
N LYS A 108 -4.83 -9.47 15.89
CA LYS A 108 -5.02 -10.51 16.90
C LYS A 108 -4.25 -11.79 16.56
N LYS A 109 -4.32 -12.26 15.31
CA LYS A 109 -3.64 -13.48 14.85
C LYS A 109 -2.14 -13.45 15.15
N TYR A 110 -1.50 -12.30 14.96
CA TYR A 110 -0.06 -12.12 15.19
C TYR A 110 0.28 -11.46 16.54
N ASN A 111 -0.71 -11.31 17.45
CA ASN A 111 -0.54 -10.73 18.79
C ASN A 111 0.15 -9.35 18.79
N ILE A 112 -0.21 -8.50 17.82
CA ILE A 112 0.35 -7.17 17.65
C ILE A 112 -0.28 -6.21 18.67
N LYS A 113 0.56 -5.59 19.50
CA LYS A 113 0.13 -4.64 20.55
C LYS A 113 0.52 -3.19 20.26
N THR A 114 1.56 -2.98 19.47
CA THR A 114 2.14 -1.68 19.14
C THR A 114 2.52 -1.64 17.66
N VAL A 115 2.74 -0.45 17.14
CA VAL A 115 3.22 -0.22 15.76
C VAL A 115 4.45 0.71 15.79
N PRO A 116 5.40 0.58 14.86
CA PRO A 116 5.44 -0.45 13.82
C PRO A 116 5.72 -1.85 14.40
N SER A 117 5.36 -2.90 13.67
CA SER A 117 5.70 -4.29 14.03
C SER A 117 5.88 -5.13 12.78
N HIS A 118 6.93 -5.94 12.75
CA HIS A 118 7.34 -6.73 11.59
C HIS A 118 7.14 -8.20 11.89
N ILE A 119 6.47 -8.91 10.99
CA ILE A 119 6.30 -10.36 11.02
C ILE A 119 6.88 -10.94 9.74
N TYR A 120 7.84 -11.84 9.88
CA TYR A 120 8.46 -12.54 8.77
C TYR A 120 7.80 -13.91 8.60
N ILE A 121 7.32 -14.18 7.38
CA ILE A 121 6.71 -15.45 6.99
C ILE A 121 7.59 -16.05 5.90
N ASN A 122 8.07 -17.27 6.17
CA ASN A 122 8.77 -18.10 5.19
C ASN A 122 7.94 -19.35 4.98
N ASN A 123 7.55 -19.59 3.73
CA ASN A 123 6.82 -20.79 3.31
C ASN A 123 7.75 -21.82 2.66
#